data_AF-A0A1X2I721-F1
#
_entry.id   AF-A0A1X2I721-F1
#
_cell.length_a   1.000
_cell.length_b   1.000
_cell.length_c   1.000
_cell.angle_alpha   90.00
_cell.angle_beta   90.00
_cell.angle_gamma   90.00
#
_symmetry.space_group_name_H-M   'P 1'
#
loop_
_entity.id
_entity.type
_entity.pdbx_description
1 polymer ?
#
loop_
_entity_poly.entity_id
_entity_poly.type
_entity_poly.pdbx_seq_one_letter_code
_entity_poly.pdbx_strand_id
1 'polypeptide(L)'
;MICERDYQFDVNNVINGLDNRTTFMIRNIPNKYTQAMLMECIDSTHKGTYDFLYLRIDFKHKCNVGYAFINFINARSVISFFEQKAGKLWSRFNSEKKCELSYAKIQGKVNLINKFRNSVVMEQDLSYRPKIFYSYGPRKGEEEVSITLLQKKKKKRIDLTLIPLI
;
A
#
# COMPACT_ATOMS: atom_id res chain seq x y z
N MET A 1 -19.49 -21.15 4.59
CA MET A 1 -18.85 -20.38 5.68
C MET A 1 -17.36 -20.30 5.39
N ILE A 2 -16.87 -19.16 4.91
CA ILE A 2 -15.42 -18.94 4.76
C ILE A 2 -14.92 -18.52 6.14
N CYS A 3 -14.00 -19.29 6.70
CA CYS A 3 -13.46 -19.10 8.03
C CYS A 3 -12.73 -17.73 8.11
N GLU A 4 -13.24 -16.79 8.91
CA GLU A 4 -12.60 -15.47 9.13
C GLU A 4 -11.22 -15.57 9.83
N ARG A 5 -10.78 -16.77 10.24
CA ARG A 5 -9.54 -17.01 10.98
C ARG A 5 -8.25 -16.84 10.15
N ASP A 6 -8.29 -16.97 8.83
CA ASP A 6 -7.05 -16.99 8.02
C ASP A 6 -6.32 -15.64 7.94
N TYR A 7 -7.02 -14.54 8.25
CA TYR A 7 -6.49 -13.18 8.20
C TYR A 7 -6.26 -12.56 9.59
N GLN A 8 -6.51 -13.33 10.65
CA GLN A 8 -6.24 -12.90 12.00
C GLN A 8 -4.73 -12.73 12.17
N PHE A 9 -4.33 -11.53 12.58
CA PHE A 9 -2.94 -11.22 12.86
C PHE A 9 -2.67 -11.46 14.34
N ASP A 10 -1.70 -12.33 14.62
CA ASP A 10 -1.12 -12.51 15.95
C ASP A 10 0.37 -12.21 15.87
N VAL A 11 0.79 -11.15 16.58
CA VAL A 11 2.17 -10.70 16.62
C VAL A 11 3.11 -11.76 17.20
N ASN A 12 2.62 -12.61 18.12
CA ASN A 12 3.45 -13.65 18.75
C ASN A 12 3.91 -14.70 17.74
N ASN A 13 3.08 -15.03 16.75
CA ASN A 13 3.47 -15.94 15.68
C ASN A 13 4.59 -15.35 14.82
N VAL A 14 4.60 -14.03 14.62
CA VAL A 14 5.69 -13.36 13.90
C VAL A 14 6.96 -13.27 14.75
N ILE A 15 6.83 -12.96 16.04
CA ILE A 15 7.95 -12.92 17.00
C ILE A 15 8.64 -14.29 17.09
N ASN A 16 7.86 -15.36 17.15
CA ASN A 16 8.37 -16.73 17.23
C ASN A 16 8.78 -17.32 15.87
N GLY A 17 8.66 -16.57 14.77
CA GLY A 17 9.02 -17.01 13.42
C GLY A 17 8.08 -18.04 12.79
N LEU A 18 6.90 -18.26 13.38
CA LEU A 18 5.85 -19.16 12.87
C LEU A 18 5.07 -18.54 11.70
N ASP A 19 5.07 -17.22 11.56
CA ASP A 19 4.44 -16.51 10.47
C ASP A 19 5.35 -15.43 9.88
N ASN A 20 5.60 -15.53 8.57
CA ASN A 20 6.52 -14.67 7.82
C ASN A 20 5.80 -13.77 6.82
N ARG A 21 4.47 -13.67 6.90
CA ARG A 21 3.68 -12.77 6.04
C ARG A 21 4.03 -11.31 6.33
N THR A 22 4.17 -10.52 5.27
CA THR A 22 4.63 -9.13 5.37
C THR A 22 3.64 -8.09 4.85
N THR A 23 2.51 -8.53 4.27
CA THR A 23 1.50 -7.61 3.76
C THR A 23 0.32 -7.48 4.70
N PHE A 24 -0.01 -6.24 5.03
CA PHE A 24 -1.05 -5.90 5.98
C PHE A 24 -2.05 -4.92 5.41
N MET A 25 -3.29 -5.06 5.88
CA MET A 25 -4.31 -4.04 5.77
C MET A 25 -4.28 -3.20 7.05
N ILE A 26 -3.95 -1.91 6.91
CA ILE A 26 -4.06 -0.93 7.97
C ILE A 26 -5.49 -0.41 7.97
N ARG A 27 -6.21 -0.59 9.07
CA ARG A 27 -7.64 -0.25 9.21
C ARG A 27 -7.84 0.95 10.14
N ASN A 28 -9.06 1.48 10.13
CA ASN A 28 -9.51 2.63 10.92
C ASN A 28 -8.72 3.91 10.67
N ILE A 29 -8.31 4.17 9.43
CA ILE A 29 -7.65 5.41 9.05
C ILE A 29 -8.69 6.56 9.06
N PRO A 30 -8.38 7.77 9.57
CA PRO A 30 -9.29 8.91 9.50
C PRO A 30 -9.46 9.37 8.05
N ASN A 31 -10.69 9.65 7.62
CA ASN A 31 -11.01 9.86 6.19
C ASN A 31 -10.35 11.12 5.58
N LYS A 32 -9.87 12.04 6.45
CA LYS A 32 -9.13 13.25 6.06
C LYS A 32 -7.65 12.98 5.75
N TYR A 33 -7.11 11.80 6.09
CA TYR A 33 -5.75 11.44 5.71
C TYR A 33 -5.63 11.33 4.19
N THR A 34 -4.62 11.98 3.63
CA THR A 34 -4.15 11.71 2.27
C THR A 34 -3.09 10.61 2.30
N GLN A 35 -2.76 10.05 1.13
CA GLN A 35 -1.69 9.05 1.04
C GLN A 35 -0.34 9.61 1.49
N ALA A 36 -0.06 10.88 1.16
CA ALA A 36 1.15 11.58 1.62
C ALA A 36 1.19 11.72 3.14
N MET A 37 0.07 12.10 3.78
CA MET A 37 0.00 12.21 5.25
C MET A 37 0.16 10.86 5.94
N LEU A 38 -0.42 9.80 5.37
CA LEU A 38 -0.23 8.45 5.88
C LEU A 38 1.24 8.02 5.76
N MET A 39 1.86 8.26 4.61
CA MET A 39 3.26 7.96 4.36
C MET A 39 4.18 8.68 5.35
N GLU A 40 3.97 9.98 5.57
CA GLU A 40 4.70 10.78 6.55
C GLU A 40 4.56 10.23 7.99
N CYS A 41 3.34 9.81 8.37
CA CYS A 41 3.07 9.20 9.67
C CYS A 41 3.79 7.86 9.86
N ILE A 42 3.91 7.06 8.80
CA ILE A 42 4.63 5.78 8.83
C ILE A 42 6.14 6.02 8.83
N ASP A 43 6.61 6.93 7.98
CA ASP A 43 8.02 7.27 7.82
C ASP A 43 8.65 7.83 9.10
N SER A 44 7.84 8.42 10.00
CA SER A 44 8.32 8.89 11.29
C SER A 44 9.03 7.80 12.11
N THR A 45 8.70 6.53 11.88
CA THR A 45 9.33 5.40 12.59
C THR A 45 9.75 4.22 11.70
N HIS A 46 9.23 4.13 10.48
CA HIS A 46 9.38 2.96 9.61
C HIS A 46 9.83 3.32 8.18
N LYS A 47 10.45 4.50 7.98
CA LYS A 47 10.96 4.92 6.67
C LYS A 47 11.91 3.87 6.10
N GLY A 48 11.67 3.48 4.84
CA GLY A 48 12.50 2.50 4.13
C GLY A 48 12.37 1.06 4.63
N THR A 49 11.38 0.75 5.46
CA THR A 49 11.12 -0.63 5.94
C THR A 49 9.99 -1.34 5.20
N TYR A 50 9.30 -0.62 4.31
CA TYR A 50 8.23 -1.12 3.46
C TYR A 50 8.53 -0.80 1.99
N ASP A 51 7.94 -1.58 1.09
CA ASP A 51 8.21 -1.48 -0.35
C ASP A 51 6.94 -1.38 -1.21
N PHE A 52 5.78 -1.31 -0.56
CA PHE A 52 4.49 -1.02 -1.16
C PHE A 52 3.59 -0.31 -0.16
N LEU A 53 2.89 0.76 -0.59
CA LEU A 53 1.88 1.45 0.20
C LEU A 53 0.73 1.95 -0.70
N TYR A 54 -0.51 1.62 -0.36
CA TYR A 54 -1.69 2.09 -1.10
C TYR A 54 -2.84 2.44 -0.16
N LEU A 55 -3.19 3.73 -0.08
CA LEU A 55 -4.39 4.21 0.61
C LEU A 55 -5.57 4.18 -0.35
N ARG A 56 -6.65 3.45 -0.02
CA ARG A 56 -7.80 3.38 -0.90
C ARG A 56 -8.64 4.66 -0.79
N ILE A 57 -8.91 5.27 -1.94
CA ILE A 57 -9.69 6.51 -2.07
C ILE A 57 -11.04 6.19 -2.72
N ASP A 58 -12.10 6.82 -2.21
CA ASP A 58 -13.36 6.97 -2.93
C ASP A 58 -13.25 8.19 -3.86
N PHE A 59 -13.20 7.96 -5.16
CA PHE A 59 -13.01 9.02 -6.16
C PHE A 59 -14.21 9.95 -6.27
N LYS A 60 -15.42 9.50 -5.90
CA LYS A 60 -16.64 10.32 -5.93
C LYS A 60 -16.60 11.35 -4.81
N HIS A 61 -16.29 10.91 -3.60
CA HIS A 61 -16.28 11.76 -2.39
C HIS A 61 -14.91 12.36 -2.07
N LYS A 62 -13.87 12.03 -2.85
CA LYS A 62 -12.48 12.51 -2.72
C LYS A 62 -11.90 12.35 -1.32
N CYS A 63 -12.23 11.25 -0.64
CA CYS A 63 -11.74 10.93 0.69
C CYS A 63 -11.33 9.46 0.77
N ASN A 64 -10.49 9.10 1.75
CA ASN A 64 -10.15 7.70 1.92
C ASN A 64 -11.30 6.90 2.56
N VAL A 65 -11.36 5.61 2.26
CA VAL A 65 -12.40 4.69 2.77
C VAL A 65 -12.02 4.01 4.10
N GLY A 66 -11.02 4.55 4.81
CA GLY A 66 -10.65 4.10 6.14
C GLY A 66 -9.61 2.98 6.21
N TYR A 67 -8.99 2.59 5.10
CA TYR A 67 -7.92 1.59 5.12
C TYR A 67 -6.89 1.75 4.00
N ALA A 68 -5.72 1.18 4.25
CA ALA A 68 -4.60 1.10 3.32
C ALA A 68 -4.00 -0.32 3.28
N PHE A 69 -3.25 -0.62 2.23
CA PHE A 69 -2.39 -1.80 2.14
C PHE A 69 -0.93 -1.39 2.24
N ILE A 70 -0.16 -2.12 3.05
CA ILE A 70 1.28 -1.95 3.18
C ILE A 70 1.97 -3.31 3.02
N ASN A 71 3.11 -3.35 2.33
CA ASN A 71 3.99 -4.51 2.35
C ASN A 71 5.31 -4.13 3.03
N PHE A 72 5.61 -4.76 4.16
CA PHE A 72 6.91 -4.64 4.81
C PHE A 72 7.95 -5.48 4.07
N ILE A 73 9.21 -5.03 4.10
CA ILE A 73 10.32 -5.77 3.49
C ILE A 73 10.67 -6.99 4.34
N ASN A 74 10.54 -6.87 5.67
CA ASN A 74 10.84 -7.95 6.61
C ASN A 74 9.78 -8.06 7.72
N ALA A 75 9.69 -9.24 8.32
CA ALA A 75 8.79 -9.52 9.44
C ALA A 75 9.12 -8.72 10.71
N ARG A 76 10.39 -8.37 10.93
CA ARG A 76 10.79 -7.58 12.12
C ARG A 76 10.16 -6.19 12.14
N SER A 77 10.03 -5.56 10.97
CA SER A 77 9.37 -4.26 10.83
C SER A 77 7.87 -4.34 11.09
N VAL A 78 7.25 -5.51 10.92
CA VAL A 78 5.85 -5.75 11.32
C VAL A 78 5.73 -5.67 12.84
N ILE A 79 6.63 -6.32 13.57
CA ILE A 79 6.63 -6.36 15.04
C ILE A 79 6.75 -4.93 15.59
N SER A 80 7.78 -4.20 15.16
CA SER A 80 7.99 -2.81 15.61
C SER A 80 6.85 -1.88 15.21
N PHE A 81 6.24 -2.10 14.04
CA PHE A 81 5.11 -1.30 13.59
C PHE A 81 3.86 -1.57 14.44
N PHE A 82 3.59 -2.83 14.76
CA PHE A 82 2.49 -3.21 15.63
C PHE A 82 2.62 -2.55 17.01
N GLU A 83 3.78 -2.67 17.66
CA GLU A 83 4.01 -2.11 19.00
C GLU A 83 3.83 -0.58 19.05
N GLN A 84 4.30 0.11 18.01
CA GLN A 84 4.31 1.57 18.00
C GLN A 84 3.01 2.21 17.49
N LYS A 85 2.29 1.53 16.59
CA LYS A 85 1.13 2.11 15.90
C LYS A 85 -0.17 1.38 16.21
N ALA A 86 -0.18 0.05 16.30
CA ALA A 86 -1.43 -0.68 16.51
C ALA A 86 -2.05 -0.37 17.89
N GLY A 87 -3.36 -0.17 17.92
CA GLY A 87 -4.12 0.24 19.10
C GLY A 87 -3.90 1.70 19.52
N LYS A 88 -3.01 2.46 18.85
CA LYS A 88 -2.76 3.88 19.14
C LYS A 88 -3.64 4.79 18.31
N LEU A 89 -3.92 5.99 18.84
CA LEU A 89 -4.66 7.02 18.13
C LEU A 89 -3.85 7.59 16.97
N TRP A 90 -4.55 8.04 15.93
CA TRP A 90 -3.92 8.77 14.83
C TRP A 90 -3.50 10.17 15.28
N SER A 91 -2.28 10.58 14.94
CA SER A 91 -1.65 11.81 15.42
C SER A 91 -2.22 13.12 14.83
N ARG A 92 -3.19 13.04 13.91
CA ARG A 92 -3.74 14.20 13.19
C ARG A 92 -5.25 14.23 13.30
N PHE A 93 -5.80 15.45 13.22
CA PHE A 93 -7.23 15.73 13.15
C PHE A 93 -8.03 15.33 14.40
N ASN A 94 -7.38 15.20 15.57
CA ASN A 94 -8.01 14.80 16.84
C ASN A 94 -8.94 13.59 16.69
N SER A 95 -8.56 12.63 15.85
CA SER A 95 -9.39 11.46 15.60
C SER A 95 -9.30 10.48 16.76
N GLU A 96 -10.45 10.03 17.25
CA GLU A 96 -10.56 8.97 18.26
C GLU A 96 -10.32 7.56 17.67
N LYS A 97 -10.14 7.45 16.35
CA LYS A 97 -9.87 6.18 15.69
C LYS A 97 -8.50 5.65 16.14
N LYS A 98 -8.44 4.34 16.35
CA LYS A 98 -7.20 3.61 16.68
C LYS A 98 -6.74 2.81 15.47
N CYS A 99 -5.44 2.85 15.17
CA CYS A 99 -4.86 2.08 14.08
C CYS A 99 -5.01 0.58 14.37
N GLU A 100 -5.52 -0.18 13.39
CA GLU A 100 -5.67 -1.63 13.47
C GLU A 100 -4.91 -2.30 12.33
N LEU A 101 -4.42 -3.52 12.58
CA LEU A 101 -3.74 -4.34 11.60
C LEU A 101 -4.44 -5.67 11.44
N SER A 102 -4.50 -6.15 10.19
CA SER A 102 -4.86 -7.52 9.85
C SER A 102 -4.06 -7.93 8.63
N TYR A 103 -3.84 -9.24 8.44
CA TYR A 103 -3.18 -9.70 7.22
C TYR A 103 -4.00 -9.31 5.99
N ALA A 104 -3.30 -8.85 4.95
CA ALA A 104 -3.93 -8.64 3.66
C ALA A 104 -4.21 -9.99 2.99
N LYS A 105 -5.31 -10.08 2.23
CA LYS A 105 -5.62 -11.29 1.44
C LYS A 105 -4.57 -11.58 0.38
N ILE A 106 -3.97 -10.53 -0.19
CA ILE A 106 -2.90 -10.64 -1.19
C ILE A 106 -1.60 -10.35 -0.47
N GLN A 107 -0.70 -11.33 -0.46
CA GLN A 107 0.61 -11.24 0.19
C GLN A 107 1.72 -11.01 -0.84
N GLY A 108 2.68 -10.16 -0.49
CA GLY A 108 3.88 -9.84 -1.24
C GLY A 108 3.71 -8.69 -2.25
N LYS A 109 4.75 -7.85 -2.35
CA LYS A 109 4.85 -6.73 -3.31
C LYS A 109 4.50 -7.12 -4.75
N VAL A 110 5.07 -8.22 -5.27
CA VAL A 110 4.85 -8.66 -6.66
C VAL A 110 3.37 -8.96 -6.93
N ASN A 111 2.70 -9.63 -6.00
CA ASN A 111 1.29 -9.97 -6.14
C ASN A 111 0.40 -8.73 -6.04
N LEU A 112 0.74 -7.78 -5.17
CA LEU A 112 0.06 -6.48 -5.10
C LEU A 112 0.21 -5.69 -6.40
N ILE A 113 1.43 -5.61 -6.96
CA ILE A 113 1.67 -4.97 -8.26
C ILE A 113 0.81 -5.63 -9.35
N ASN A 114 0.80 -6.95 -9.42
CA ASN A 114 -0.01 -7.70 -10.37
C ASN A 114 -1.51 -7.49 -10.16
N LYS A 115 -1.97 -7.30 -8.92
CA LYS A 115 -3.36 -6.97 -8.63
C LYS A 115 -3.75 -5.59 -9.16
N PHE A 116 -2.89 -4.58 -8.99
CA PHE A 116 -3.23 -3.20 -9.30
C PHE A 116 -2.86 -2.76 -10.73
N ARG A 117 -1.95 -3.46 -11.42
CA ARG A 117 -1.45 -3.06 -12.75
C ARG A 117 -2.52 -2.82 -13.82
N ASN A 118 -3.68 -3.47 -13.71
CA ASN A 118 -4.81 -3.35 -14.65
C ASN A 118 -6.06 -2.76 -13.97
N SER A 119 -5.92 -2.21 -12.76
CA SER A 119 -7.03 -1.62 -12.01
C SER A 119 -7.26 -0.16 -12.45
N VAL A 120 -8.53 0.27 -12.43
CA VAL A 120 -8.96 1.65 -12.73
C VAL A 120 -8.26 2.72 -11.90
N VAL A 121 -7.73 2.36 -10.71
CA VAL A 121 -6.94 3.27 -9.87
C VAL A 121 -5.72 3.82 -10.62
N MET A 122 -5.14 3.04 -11.53
CA MET A 122 -3.96 3.46 -12.28
C MET A 122 -4.27 4.53 -13.34
N GLU A 123 -5.55 4.80 -13.62
CA GLU A 123 -6.00 5.88 -14.49
C GLU A 123 -6.26 7.18 -13.72
N GLN A 124 -6.25 7.13 -12.38
CA GLN A 124 -6.54 8.28 -11.51
C GLN A 124 -5.30 9.16 -11.27
N ASP A 125 -5.46 10.24 -10.50
CA ASP A 125 -4.35 11.11 -10.10
C ASP A 125 -3.20 10.32 -9.46
N LEU A 126 -1.95 10.75 -9.69
CA LEU A 126 -0.75 10.08 -9.17
C LEU A 126 -0.75 9.97 -7.63
N SER A 127 -1.37 10.93 -6.93
CA SER A 127 -1.49 10.94 -5.48
C SER A 127 -2.48 9.91 -4.93
N TYR A 128 -3.28 9.27 -5.79
CA TYR A 128 -4.24 8.23 -5.42
C TYR A 128 -3.80 6.83 -5.84
N ARG A 129 -2.62 6.70 -6.46
CA ARG A 129 -2.10 5.41 -6.96
C ARG A 129 -1.28 4.70 -5.89
N PRO A 130 -1.17 3.36 -5.97
CA PRO A 130 -0.19 2.62 -5.18
C PRO A 130 1.23 3.19 -5.33
N LYS A 131 1.92 3.33 -4.21
CA LYS A 131 3.31 3.74 -4.10
C LYS A 131 4.17 2.51 -3.90
N ILE A 132 5.25 2.42 -4.65
CA ILE A 132 6.10 1.24 -4.74
C ILE A 132 7.52 1.73 -4.53
N PHE A 133 8.31 1.03 -3.73
CA PHE A 133 9.65 1.48 -3.35
C PHE A 133 10.67 0.37 -3.56
N TYR A 134 11.92 0.72 -3.83
CA TYR A 134 12.99 -0.28 -3.93
C TYR A 134 13.15 -1.00 -2.59
N SER A 135 13.07 -2.33 -2.61
CA SER A 135 13.14 -3.16 -1.41
C SER A 135 14.59 -3.32 -0.90
N TYR A 136 15.58 -3.26 -1.80
CA TYR A 136 16.99 -3.55 -1.52
C TYR A 136 17.92 -2.67 -2.37
N GLY A 137 19.21 -2.69 -2.02
CA GLY A 137 20.27 -1.98 -2.74
C GLY A 137 20.42 -0.50 -2.35
N PRO A 138 21.28 0.26 -3.07
CA PRO A 138 21.60 1.65 -2.74
C PRO A 138 20.39 2.59 -2.72
N ARG A 139 19.34 2.23 -3.47
CA ARG A 139 18.11 3.03 -3.64
C ARG A 139 16.99 2.62 -2.69
N LYS A 140 17.27 1.74 -1.72
CA LYS A 140 16.25 1.18 -0.81
C LYS A 140 15.43 2.30 -0.18
N GLY A 141 14.10 2.19 -0.28
CA GLY A 141 13.15 3.17 0.25
C GLY A 141 12.85 4.35 -0.69
N GLU A 142 13.55 4.50 -1.82
CA GLU A 142 13.15 5.45 -2.86
C GLU A 142 11.94 4.93 -3.66
N GLU A 143 11.06 5.83 -4.10
CA GLU A 143 9.88 5.47 -4.92
C GLU A 143 10.28 5.00 -6.34
N GLU A 144 9.72 3.87 -6.77
CA GLU A 144 9.86 3.30 -8.11
C GLU A 144 8.91 3.98 -9.11
N VAL A 145 9.44 4.93 -9.88
CA VAL A 145 8.66 5.69 -10.90
C VAL A 145 8.19 4.80 -12.07
N SER A 146 8.83 3.64 -12.29
CA SER A 146 8.75 2.85 -13.53
C SER A 146 7.38 2.23 -13.83
N ILE A 147 6.59 1.89 -12.81
CA ILE A 147 5.30 1.20 -13.02
C ILE A 147 4.22 2.15 -13.57
N THR A 148 4.31 3.44 -13.27
CA THR A 148 3.46 4.49 -13.87
C THR A 148 3.68 4.61 -15.39
N LEU A 149 4.88 4.30 -15.89
CA LEU A 149 5.27 4.48 -17.29
C LEU A 149 4.86 3.30 -18.20
N LEU A 150 4.68 2.09 -17.65
CA LEU A 150 4.33 0.90 -18.43
C LEU A 150 2.95 1.00 -19.10
N GLN A 151 2.01 1.73 -18.49
CA GLN A 151 0.68 1.94 -19.08
C GLN A 151 0.70 2.96 -20.24
N LYS A 152 1.54 4.01 -20.17
CA LYS A 152 1.71 4.97 -21.28
C LYS A 152 2.18 4.28 -22.57
N LYS A 153 3.04 3.24 -22.47
CA LYS A 153 3.51 2.48 -23.63
C LYS A 153 2.42 1.60 -24.28
N LYS A 154 1.47 1.04 -23.52
CA LYS A 154 0.34 0.27 -24.10
C LYS A 154 -0.68 1.13 -24.84
N LYS A 155 -0.82 2.42 -24.49
CA LYS A 155 -1.78 3.33 -25.14
C LYS A 155 -1.25 3.97 -26.44
N LYS A 156 0.07 3.91 -26.70
CA LYS A 156 0.67 4.24 -28.02
C LYS A 156 0.62 3.06 -28.99
N ARG A 157 -0.52 2.38 -29.12
CA ARG A 157 -0.76 1.57 -30.34
C ARG A 157 -1.03 2.56 -31.47
N ILE A 158 -0.22 2.44 -32.50
CA ILE A 158 -0.17 3.27 -33.69
C ILE A 158 -1.56 3.29 -34.32
N ASP A 159 -2.09 4.49 -34.58
CA ASP A 159 -3.29 4.64 -35.39
C ASP A 159 -2.91 4.39 -36.85
N LEU A 160 -3.26 3.21 -37.36
CA LEU A 160 -3.00 2.79 -38.75
C LEU A 160 -3.85 3.54 -39.77
N THR A 161 -4.74 4.45 -39.35
CA THR A 161 -5.56 5.29 -40.25
C THR A 161 -4.82 6.54 -40.76
N LEU A 162 -3.62 6.84 -40.25
CA LEU A 162 -2.82 8.01 -40.61
C LEU A 162 -1.66 7.73 -41.58
N ILE A 163 -1.56 6.52 -42.15
CA ILE A 163 -0.61 6.25 -43.24
C ILE A 163 -1.29 6.67 -44.54
N PRO A 164 -0.80 7.69 -45.28
CA PRO A 164 -1.35 8.00 -46.59
C PRO A 164 -1.10 6.81 -47.50
N LEU A 165 -2.16 6.23 -48.09
CA LEU A 165 -1.97 5.38 -49.25
C LEU A 165 -1.39 6.26 -50.36
N ILE A 166 -0.27 5.81 -50.91
CA ILE A 166 0.26 6.26 -52.21
C ILE A 166 -0.79 5.94 -53.28
#